data_AF-A0AB39K6D2-F1
#
_entry.id   AF-A0AB39K6D2-F1
#
_cell.length_a   1.000
_cell.length_b   1.000
_cell.length_c   1.000
_cell.angle_alpha   90.00
_cell.angle_beta   90.00
_cell.angle_gamma   90.00
#
_symmetry.space_group_name_H-M   'P 1'
#
loop_
_entity.id
_entity.type
_entity.pdbx_description
1 polymer ?
#
loop_
_entity_poly.entity_id
_entity_poly.type
_entity_poly.pdbx_seq_one_letter_code
_entity_poly.pdbx_strand_id
1 'polypeptide(L)'
;MLKKLGILALFSLTTSLSFANVDTVRDNIKKQYPNLKISNIQKTEMPGLYSANLDQQIIYVGEDAQHMFVGSMIRLKDQKNLTKDLVLGQNSIDWKQLPLKDAIKTVKGNGQHVLAVFSDPNCPYCKKLEPELDKLKDVTIYTFIYPLKPQSIVVSRQVWCAPNQSYSWKKLIEQGVKPTVASCDNPIDRNLELGKKLGFNGTPTLIFANGFKLVGARSAEEIQAVWKELGL
;
A
#
# COMPACT_ATOMS: atom_id res chain seq x y z
N MET A 1 56.56 -32.19 55.72
CA MET A 1 56.49 -31.35 54.50
C MET A 1 55.69 -32.11 53.44
N LEU A 2 54.45 -31.71 53.11
CA LEU A 2 53.88 -31.80 51.74
C LEU A 2 52.43 -31.23 51.71
N LYS A 3 52.34 -30.03 51.14
CA LYS A 3 51.30 -29.41 50.29
C LYS A 3 49.80 -29.59 50.63
N LYS A 4 49.22 -28.50 51.16
CA LYS A 4 47.88 -28.00 50.78
C LYS A 4 48.01 -27.15 49.50
N LEU A 5 47.04 -27.26 48.58
CA LEU A 5 46.55 -26.28 47.57
C LEU A 5 45.81 -27.14 46.52
N GLY A 6 44.52 -27.03 46.25
CA GLY A 6 43.68 -25.85 46.08
C GLY A 6 43.00 -26.01 44.72
N ILE A 7 41.87 -26.70 44.65
CA ILE A 7 41.11 -26.92 43.40
C ILE A 7 40.33 -25.63 43.11
N LEU A 8 40.84 -24.83 42.16
CA LEU A 8 40.15 -23.66 41.63
C LEU A 8 39.19 -24.14 40.53
N ALA A 9 37.90 -24.21 40.83
CA ALA A 9 36.87 -24.49 39.84
C ALA A 9 36.67 -23.23 38.96
N LEU A 10 37.19 -23.29 37.74
CA LEU A 10 37.06 -22.25 36.74
C LEU A 10 35.63 -22.30 36.15
N PHE A 11 34.72 -21.52 36.71
CA PHE A 11 33.37 -21.32 36.15
C PHE A 11 33.51 -20.48 34.87
N SER A 12 33.55 -21.12 33.70
CA SER A 12 33.48 -20.40 32.43
C SER A 12 32.06 -19.85 32.27
N LEU A 13 31.90 -18.55 32.52
CA LEU A 13 30.68 -17.82 32.22
C LEU A 13 30.55 -17.77 30.68
N THR A 14 29.88 -18.76 30.09
CA THR A 14 29.46 -18.68 28.70
C THR A 14 28.36 -17.63 28.64
N THR A 15 28.71 -16.38 28.35
CA THR A 15 27.75 -15.35 27.96
C THR A 15 27.17 -15.77 26.61
N SER A 16 26.06 -16.49 26.66
CA SER A 16 25.17 -16.64 25.53
C SER A 16 24.67 -15.24 25.16
N LEU A 17 25.33 -14.61 24.19
CA LEU A 17 24.75 -13.52 23.41
C LEU A 17 23.53 -14.09 22.72
N SER A 18 22.41 -14.07 23.42
CA SER A 18 21.11 -14.38 22.85
C SER A 18 20.82 -13.28 21.85
N PHE A 19 21.20 -13.49 20.59
CA PHE A 19 20.69 -12.69 19.49
C PHE A 19 19.22 -13.03 19.37
N ALA A 20 18.38 -12.32 20.12
CA ALA A 20 16.96 -12.51 20.01
C ALA A 20 16.56 -12.34 18.53
N ASN A 21 15.74 -13.29 18.11
CA ASN A 21 15.25 -13.35 16.76
C ASN A 21 13.81 -12.83 16.77
N VAL A 22 13.32 -12.44 15.60
CA VAL A 22 11.94 -11.98 15.37
C VAL A 22 10.90 -12.88 16.04
N ASP A 23 11.19 -14.17 16.17
CA ASP A 23 10.34 -15.17 16.83
C ASP A 23 10.09 -14.85 18.30
N THR A 24 11.10 -14.42 19.05
CA THR A 24 10.96 -14.03 20.48
C THR A 24 9.98 -12.87 20.63
N VAL A 25 10.11 -11.84 19.79
CA VAL A 25 9.21 -10.67 19.81
C VAL A 25 7.80 -11.08 19.45
N ARG A 26 7.65 -11.94 18.44
CA ARG A 26 6.34 -12.46 18.02
C ARG A 26 5.66 -13.24 19.16
N ASP A 27 6.41 -14.09 19.84
CA ASP A 27 5.88 -14.91 20.94
C ASP A 27 5.53 -14.06 22.16
N ASN A 28 6.36 -13.06 22.49
CA ASN A 28 6.07 -12.09 23.55
C ASN A 28 4.77 -11.33 23.27
N ILE A 29 4.59 -10.79 22.05
CA ILE A 29 3.36 -10.10 21.64
C ILE A 29 2.15 -11.02 21.76
N LYS A 30 2.22 -12.25 21.22
CA LYS A 30 1.10 -13.20 21.27
C LYS A 30 0.71 -13.56 22.70
N LYS A 31 1.70 -13.76 23.58
CA LYS A 31 1.47 -14.16 24.97
C LYS A 31 0.89 -13.03 25.81
N GLN A 32 1.40 -11.81 25.64
CA GLN A 32 1.07 -10.68 26.50
C GLN A 32 -0.09 -9.83 25.96
N TYR A 33 -0.20 -9.72 24.63
CA TYR A 33 -1.16 -8.88 23.94
C TYR A 33 -1.87 -9.62 22.79
N PRO A 34 -2.58 -10.74 23.07
CA PRO A 34 -3.19 -11.59 22.05
C PRO A 34 -4.24 -10.87 21.17
N ASN A 35 -4.76 -9.73 21.64
CA ASN A 35 -5.74 -8.91 20.91
C ASN A 35 -5.09 -7.95 19.90
N LEU A 36 -3.77 -7.70 20.00
CA LEU A 36 -3.06 -6.83 19.06
C LEU A 36 -2.73 -7.61 17.78
N LYS A 37 -3.28 -7.15 16.65
CA LYS A 37 -3.03 -7.75 15.33
C LYS A 37 -1.73 -7.22 14.73
N ILE A 38 -0.61 -7.62 15.32
CA ILE A 38 0.72 -7.28 14.82
C ILE A 38 1.18 -8.32 13.79
N SER A 39 1.70 -7.84 12.66
CA SER A 39 2.20 -8.66 11.55
C SER A 39 3.50 -8.11 10.97
N ASN A 40 4.11 -8.85 10.05
CA ASN A 40 5.33 -8.44 9.33
C ASN A 40 6.46 -7.88 10.24
N ILE A 41 6.76 -8.60 11.33
CA ILE A 41 7.84 -8.22 12.25
C ILE A 41 9.18 -8.42 11.54
N GLN A 42 10.01 -7.39 11.49
CA GLN A 42 11.32 -7.38 10.86
C GLN A 42 12.36 -6.70 11.76
N LYS A 43 13.61 -7.17 11.67
CA LYS A 43 14.75 -6.52 12.34
C LYS A 43 14.99 -5.14 11.74
N THR A 44 15.35 -4.17 12.58
CA THR A 44 15.77 -2.84 12.13
C THR A 44 17.28 -2.69 12.22
N GLU A 45 17.81 -1.58 11.71
CA GLU A 45 19.22 -1.21 11.89
C GLU A 45 19.54 -0.79 13.34
N MET A 46 18.53 -0.61 14.20
CA MET A 46 18.67 -0.27 15.61
C MET A 46 18.51 -1.54 16.47
N PRO A 47 19.59 -2.04 17.11
CA PRO A 47 19.52 -3.26 17.92
C PRO A 47 18.47 -3.16 19.04
N GLY A 48 17.76 -4.26 19.29
CA GLY A 48 16.68 -4.34 20.29
C GLY A 48 15.34 -3.75 19.84
N LEU A 49 15.29 -3.14 18.65
CA LEU A 49 14.07 -2.57 18.09
C LEU A 49 13.67 -3.23 16.76
N TYR A 50 12.39 -3.54 16.65
CA TYR A 50 11.81 -4.27 15.53
C TYR A 50 10.73 -3.41 14.89
N SER A 51 10.69 -3.42 13.56
CA SER A 51 9.57 -2.83 12.82
C SER A 51 8.47 -3.88 12.68
N ALA A 52 7.21 -3.47 12.76
CA ALA A 52 6.07 -4.34 12.56
C ALA A 52 4.87 -3.56 12.01
N ASN A 53 3.86 -4.26 11.52
CA ASN A 53 2.61 -3.67 11.04
C ASN A 53 1.51 -3.87 12.09
N LEU A 54 0.92 -2.77 12.54
CA LEU A 54 -0.32 -2.74 13.32
C LEU A 54 -1.35 -1.94 12.53
N ASP A 55 -2.46 -2.57 12.16
CA ASP A 55 -3.55 -1.94 11.40
C ASP A 55 -3.10 -1.17 10.15
N GLN A 56 -2.15 -1.75 9.38
CA GLN A 56 -1.54 -1.18 8.16
C GLN A 56 -0.57 0.00 8.41
N GLN A 57 -0.29 0.33 9.66
CA GLN A 57 0.73 1.30 10.04
C GLN A 57 2.01 0.60 10.48
N ILE A 58 3.16 1.11 10.02
CA ILE A 58 4.46 0.67 10.53
C ILE A 58 4.65 1.25 11.93
N ILE A 59 4.86 0.35 12.88
CA ILE A 59 5.21 0.64 14.26
C ILE A 59 6.60 0.09 14.57
N TYR A 60 7.14 0.54 15.69
CA TYR A 60 8.39 0.03 16.24
C TYR A 60 8.13 -0.54 17.63
N VAL A 61 8.61 -1.75 17.88
CA VAL A 61 8.39 -2.51 19.11
C VAL A 61 9.73 -2.95 19.68
N GLY A 62 9.88 -2.77 20.99
CA GLY A 62 11.02 -3.29 21.74
C GLY A 62 11.00 -4.82 21.84
N GLU A 63 12.16 -5.42 22.03
CA GLU A 63 12.31 -6.88 22.08
C GLU A 63 11.44 -7.58 23.15
N ASP A 64 11.25 -6.93 24.29
CA ASP A 64 10.43 -7.37 25.42
C ASP A 64 8.91 -7.22 25.18
N ALA A 65 8.54 -6.63 24.04
CA ALA A 65 7.19 -6.23 23.66
C ALA A 65 6.47 -5.31 24.67
N GLN A 66 7.17 -4.67 25.61
CA GLN A 66 6.56 -3.80 26.62
C GLN A 66 6.22 -2.41 26.08
N HIS A 67 6.97 -1.95 25.08
CA HIS A 67 6.86 -0.60 24.54
C HIS A 67 6.75 -0.63 23.02
N MET A 68 5.90 0.26 22.49
CA MET A 68 5.81 0.53 21.07
C MET A 68 5.79 2.03 20.81
N PHE A 69 6.28 2.44 19.64
CA PHE A 69 6.12 3.80 19.15
C PHE A 69 5.78 3.84 17.67
N VAL A 70 5.22 4.98 17.29
CA VAL A 70 4.79 5.30 15.94
C VAL A 70 5.63 6.48 15.44
N GLY A 71 6.18 6.38 14.24
CA GLY A 71 6.98 7.46 13.67
C GLY A 71 7.90 6.99 12.54
N SER A 72 8.85 7.85 12.18
CA SER A 72 9.88 7.53 11.19
C SER A 72 11.23 7.27 11.86
N MET A 73 11.90 6.19 11.46
CA MET A 73 13.29 5.90 11.76
C MET A 73 14.18 6.54 10.69
N ILE A 74 14.93 7.57 11.08
CA ILE A 74 15.91 8.23 10.22
C ILE A 74 17.30 7.75 10.60
N ARG A 75 18.03 7.18 9.64
CA ARG A 75 19.43 6.85 9.82
C ARG A 75 20.27 8.12 9.74
N LEU A 76 20.94 8.48 10.82
CA LEU A 76 21.67 9.76 10.89
C LEU A 76 22.86 9.85 9.93
N LYS A 77 23.52 8.71 9.64
CA LYS A 77 24.73 8.67 8.79
C LYS A 77 24.52 9.28 7.41
N ASP A 78 23.35 9.04 6.81
CA ASP A 78 23.00 9.45 5.46
C ASP A 78 21.63 10.15 5.39
N GLN A 79 21.06 10.48 6.55
CA GLN A 79 19.72 11.06 6.73
C GLN A 79 18.60 10.25 6.06
N LYS A 80 18.81 8.95 5.86
CA LYS A 80 17.87 8.10 5.13
C LYS A 80 16.67 7.74 6.00
N ASN A 81 15.45 7.94 5.48
CA ASN A 81 14.22 7.50 6.14
C ASN A 81 13.98 6.01 5.87
N LEU A 82 14.31 5.16 6.84
CA LEU A 82 14.16 3.70 6.75
C LEU A 82 12.69 3.26 6.82
N THR A 83 11.84 4.00 7.52
CA THR A 83 10.38 3.72 7.54
C THR A 83 9.78 3.95 6.18
N LYS A 84 10.18 5.02 5.50
CA LYS A 84 9.73 5.31 4.13
C LYS A 84 10.07 4.16 3.19
N ASP A 85 11.28 3.64 3.26
CA ASP A 85 11.69 2.48 2.47
C ASP A 85 10.85 1.24 2.76
N LEU A 86 10.55 0.98 4.05
CA LEU A 86 9.67 -0.13 4.43
C LEU A 86 8.25 0.07 3.89
N VAL A 87 7.69 1.27 3.99
CA VAL A 87 6.36 1.61 3.45
C VAL A 87 6.34 1.39 1.94
N LEU A 88 7.34 1.89 1.22
CA LEU A 88 7.46 1.73 -0.23
C LEU A 88 7.63 0.25 -0.61
N GLY A 89 8.50 -0.49 0.07
CA GLY A 89 8.75 -1.90 -0.21
C GLY A 89 7.52 -2.78 0.03
N GLN A 90 6.70 -2.47 1.03
CA GLN A 90 5.51 -3.24 1.37
C GLN A 90 4.29 -2.87 0.52
N ASN A 91 4.19 -1.61 0.09
CA ASN A 91 3.03 -1.07 -0.60
C ASN A 91 3.36 -0.62 -2.03
N SER A 92 4.12 -1.43 -2.78
CA SER A 92 4.36 -1.16 -4.20
C SER A 92 4.04 -2.37 -5.08
N ILE A 93 3.76 -2.08 -6.34
CA ILE A 93 3.74 -3.04 -7.44
C ILE A 93 4.74 -2.59 -8.51
N ASP A 94 5.11 -3.48 -9.44
CA ASP A 94 5.80 -3.03 -10.63
C ASP A 94 4.81 -2.34 -11.58
N TRP A 95 4.98 -1.03 -11.78
CA TRP A 95 4.16 -0.21 -12.67
C TRP A 95 4.04 -0.80 -14.08
N LYS A 96 5.09 -1.47 -14.57
CA LYS A 96 5.11 -2.07 -15.92
C LYS A 96 4.10 -3.21 -16.07
N GLN A 97 3.57 -3.75 -14.98
CA GLN A 97 2.51 -4.76 -15.01
C GLN A 97 1.14 -4.16 -15.39
N LEU A 98 0.98 -2.84 -15.41
CA LEU A 98 -0.26 -2.16 -15.77
C LEU A 98 -0.37 -1.99 -17.29
N PRO A 99 -1.30 -2.68 -17.99
CA PRO A 99 -1.53 -2.48 -19.41
C PRO A 99 -2.34 -1.19 -19.60
N LEU A 100 -1.68 -0.05 -19.71
CA LEU A 100 -2.34 1.27 -19.74
C LEU A 100 -3.38 1.45 -20.86
N LYS A 101 -3.32 0.64 -21.93
CA LYS A 101 -4.33 0.58 -23.00
C LYS A 101 -5.70 0.04 -22.55
N ASP A 102 -5.74 -0.67 -21.42
CA ASP A 102 -6.94 -1.26 -20.83
C ASP A 102 -7.59 -0.30 -19.79
N ALA A 103 -7.08 0.93 -19.70
CA ALA A 103 -7.58 1.98 -18.84
C ALA A 103 -8.17 3.15 -19.64
N ILE A 104 -9.16 3.83 -19.05
CA ILE A 104 -9.64 5.11 -19.55
C ILE A 104 -8.58 6.16 -19.21
N LYS A 105 -8.04 6.80 -20.24
CA LYS A 105 -7.03 7.86 -20.08
C LYS A 105 -7.69 9.24 -20.00
N THR A 106 -7.39 9.97 -18.94
CA THR A 106 -7.76 11.38 -18.77
C THR A 106 -6.50 12.20 -18.56
N VAL A 107 -6.30 13.26 -19.35
CA VAL A 107 -5.15 14.17 -19.23
C VAL A 107 -5.63 15.54 -18.79
N LYS A 108 -4.95 16.12 -17.80
CA LYS A 108 -5.22 17.46 -17.26
C LYS A 108 -3.94 18.29 -17.29
N GLY A 109 -4.05 19.54 -17.77
CA GLY A 109 -2.89 20.41 -17.91
C GLY A 109 -1.80 19.77 -18.78
N ASN A 110 -0.55 19.85 -18.34
CA ASN A 110 0.59 19.27 -19.05
C ASN A 110 0.75 17.74 -18.86
N GLY A 111 0.01 17.13 -17.93
CA GLY A 111 0.05 15.68 -17.67
C GLY A 111 1.34 15.15 -17.03
N GLN A 112 2.15 16.00 -16.37
CA GLN A 112 3.44 15.67 -15.77
C GLN A 112 3.37 14.52 -14.76
N HIS A 113 2.41 14.54 -13.85
CA HIS A 113 2.22 13.46 -12.90
C HIS A 113 1.43 12.32 -13.53
N VAL A 114 1.71 11.08 -13.13
CA VAL A 114 1.00 9.90 -13.63
C VAL A 114 0.42 9.12 -12.47
N LEU A 115 -0.87 8.80 -12.58
CA LEU A 115 -1.64 8.06 -11.59
C LEU A 115 -2.49 7.00 -12.29
N ALA A 116 -2.47 5.77 -11.78
CA ALA A 116 -3.43 4.75 -12.16
C ALA A 116 -4.44 4.56 -11.02
N VAL A 117 -5.71 4.35 -11.37
CA VAL A 117 -6.79 4.19 -10.39
C VAL A 117 -7.63 2.98 -10.78
N PHE A 118 -7.70 1.98 -9.91
CA PHE A 118 -8.65 0.87 -10.03
C PHE A 118 -9.94 1.28 -9.32
N SER A 119 -11.02 1.43 -10.07
CA SER A 119 -12.25 2.06 -9.59
C SER A 119 -13.50 1.27 -9.98
N ASP A 120 -14.46 1.19 -9.06
CA ASP A 120 -15.77 0.54 -9.27
C ASP A 120 -16.87 1.62 -9.29
N PRO A 121 -17.72 1.70 -10.34
CA PRO A 121 -18.74 2.75 -10.45
C PRO A 121 -19.82 2.70 -9.35
N ASN A 122 -20.04 1.55 -8.70
CA ASN A 122 -20.96 1.39 -7.57
C ASN A 122 -20.26 1.34 -6.21
N CYS A 123 -18.97 1.65 -6.12
CA CYS A 123 -18.28 1.82 -4.83
C CYS A 123 -18.47 3.25 -4.29
N PRO A 124 -19.04 3.42 -3.08
CA PRO A 124 -19.23 4.75 -2.47
C PRO A 124 -17.93 5.54 -2.31
N TYR A 125 -16.80 4.89 -1.99
CA TYR A 125 -15.51 5.56 -1.88
C TYR A 125 -14.94 5.98 -3.24
N CYS A 126 -15.25 5.26 -4.32
CA CYS A 126 -14.88 5.69 -5.67
C CYS A 126 -15.64 6.95 -6.06
N LYS A 127 -16.94 7.02 -5.71
CA LYS A 127 -17.74 8.24 -5.89
C LYS A 127 -17.23 9.43 -5.08
N LYS A 128 -16.66 9.18 -3.88
CA LYS A 128 -15.98 10.22 -3.09
C LYS A 128 -14.65 10.67 -3.69
N LEU A 129 -13.93 9.75 -4.35
CA LEU A 129 -12.63 10.03 -4.96
C LEU A 129 -12.76 10.83 -6.27
N GLU A 130 -13.77 10.56 -7.11
CA GLU A 130 -13.84 11.18 -8.45
C GLU A 130 -13.78 12.72 -8.42
N PRO A 131 -14.51 13.44 -7.54
CA PRO A 131 -14.41 14.90 -7.44
C PRO A 131 -13.03 15.39 -6.95
N GLU A 132 -12.30 14.57 -6.20
CA GLU A 132 -10.94 14.89 -5.75
C GLU A 132 -9.94 14.76 -6.91
N LEU A 133 -10.10 13.75 -7.76
CA LEU A 133 -9.31 13.63 -9.00
C LEU A 133 -9.54 14.83 -9.93
N ASP A 134 -10.73 15.43 -9.89
CA ASP A 134 -11.10 16.66 -10.60
C ASP A 134 -10.29 17.89 -10.22
N LYS A 135 -9.91 18.01 -8.95
CA LYS A 135 -9.12 19.14 -8.45
C LYS A 135 -7.64 19.06 -8.84
N LEU A 136 -7.16 17.87 -9.22
CA LEU A 136 -5.77 17.68 -9.62
C LEU A 136 -5.47 18.40 -10.94
N LYS A 137 -4.28 18.99 -11.02
CA LYS A 137 -3.74 19.66 -12.21
C LYS A 137 -2.50 18.90 -12.70
N ASP A 138 -2.15 19.09 -13.97
CA ASP A 138 -0.88 18.60 -14.52
C ASP A 138 -0.67 17.08 -14.32
N VAL A 139 -1.75 16.32 -14.51
CA VAL A 139 -1.80 14.87 -14.25
C VAL A 139 -2.43 14.10 -15.41
N THR A 140 -1.83 12.96 -15.73
CA THR A 140 -2.41 11.90 -16.54
C THR A 140 -2.96 10.80 -15.61
N ILE A 141 -4.26 10.56 -15.68
CA ILE A 141 -4.96 9.56 -14.89
C ILE A 141 -5.37 8.40 -15.80
N TYR A 142 -4.96 7.18 -15.43
CA TYR A 142 -5.38 5.93 -16.06
C TYR A 142 -6.38 5.22 -15.16
N THR A 143 -7.66 5.35 -15.46
CA THR A 143 -8.73 4.69 -14.70
C THR A 143 -8.97 3.29 -15.25
N PHE A 144 -8.52 2.28 -14.52
CA PHE A 144 -8.89 0.88 -14.74
C PHE A 144 -10.26 0.65 -14.13
N ILE A 145 -11.27 0.39 -14.96
CA ILE A 145 -12.59 0.02 -14.44
C ILE A 145 -12.48 -1.39 -13.84
N TYR A 146 -12.69 -1.49 -12.53
CA TYR A 146 -12.51 -2.68 -11.72
C TYR A 146 -13.81 -2.99 -10.94
N PRO A 147 -14.83 -3.57 -11.61
CA PRO A 147 -16.16 -3.75 -11.06
C PRO A 147 -16.23 -4.96 -10.12
N LEU A 148 -15.82 -4.77 -8.86
CA LEU A 148 -15.87 -5.79 -7.81
C LEU A 148 -17.30 -6.22 -7.46
N LYS A 149 -18.30 -5.37 -7.72
CA LYS A 149 -19.70 -5.70 -7.49
C LYS A 149 -20.37 -6.26 -8.77
N PRO A 150 -21.21 -7.31 -8.69
CA PRO A 150 -21.89 -7.87 -9.86
C PRO A 150 -22.67 -6.84 -10.69
N GLN A 151 -23.39 -5.92 -10.01
CA GLN A 151 -24.16 -4.86 -10.66
C GLN A 151 -23.30 -3.81 -11.39
N SER A 152 -21.98 -3.78 -11.15
CA SER A 152 -21.06 -2.87 -11.81
C SER A 152 -20.57 -3.40 -13.15
N ILE A 153 -20.65 -4.70 -13.41
CA ILE A 153 -20.03 -5.33 -14.57
C ILE A 153 -20.65 -4.83 -15.88
N VAL A 154 -21.98 -4.95 -16.02
CA VAL A 154 -22.68 -4.58 -17.26
C VAL A 154 -22.48 -3.10 -17.59
N VAL A 155 -22.67 -2.23 -16.60
CA VAL A 155 -22.54 -0.78 -16.81
C VAL A 155 -21.09 -0.37 -17.08
N SER A 156 -20.11 -1.07 -16.53
CA SER A 156 -18.68 -0.84 -16.83
C SER A 156 -18.34 -1.16 -18.28
N ARG A 157 -18.88 -2.27 -18.81
CA ARG A 157 -18.73 -2.63 -20.23
C ARG A 157 -19.37 -1.56 -21.13
N GLN A 158 -20.55 -1.08 -20.76
CA GLN A 158 -21.23 0.00 -21.49
C GLN A 158 -20.45 1.32 -21.45
N VAL A 159 -19.84 1.69 -20.31
CA VAL A 159 -18.95 2.87 -20.25
C VAL A 159 -17.76 2.69 -21.19
N TRP A 160 -17.12 1.51 -21.18
CA TRP A 160 -15.99 1.25 -22.06
C TRP A 160 -16.37 1.33 -23.54
N CYS A 161 -17.55 0.85 -23.90
CA CYS A 161 -18.05 0.88 -25.27
C CYS A 161 -18.65 2.21 -25.70
N ALA A 162 -18.69 3.21 -24.81
CA ALA A 162 -19.18 4.53 -25.18
C ALA A 162 -18.18 5.27 -26.09
N PRO A 163 -18.66 6.09 -27.05
CA PRO A 163 -17.80 6.87 -27.93
C PRO A 163 -16.82 7.78 -27.17
N ASN A 164 -17.22 8.26 -25.99
CA ASN A 164 -16.37 9.01 -25.09
C ASN A 164 -16.37 8.37 -23.70
N GLN A 165 -15.41 7.47 -23.49
CA GLN A 165 -15.29 6.67 -22.28
C GLN A 165 -15.12 7.53 -21.02
N SER A 166 -14.30 8.59 -21.06
CA SER A 166 -14.04 9.44 -19.89
C SER A 166 -15.26 10.25 -19.50
N TYR A 167 -15.99 10.80 -20.47
CA TYR A 167 -17.26 11.46 -20.23
C TYR A 167 -18.31 10.51 -19.65
N SER A 168 -18.46 9.32 -20.24
CA SER A 168 -19.43 8.31 -19.78
C SER A 168 -19.09 7.77 -18.39
N TRP A 169 -17.81 7.56 -18.08
CA TRP A 169 -17.34 7.18 -16.75
C TRP A 169 -17.75 8.23 -15.71
N LYS A 170 -17.40 9.49 -15.98
CA LYS A 170 -17.69 10.61 -15.08
C LYS A 170 -19.18 10.79 -14.82
N LYS A 171 -19.99 10.78 -15.89
CA LYS A 171 -21.46 10.86 -15.78
C LYS A 171 -22.05 9.70 -14.98
N LEU A 172 -21.51 8.49 -15.14
CA LEU A 172 -21.98 7.34 -14.37
C LEU A 172 -21.63 7.47 -12.88
N ILE A 173 -20.36 7.75 -12.56
CA ILE A 173 -19.89 7.69 -11.17
C ILE A 173 -20.43 8.86 -10.34
N GLU A 174 -20.53 10.06 -10.91
CA GLU A 174 -21.02 11.25 -10.22
C GLU A 174 -22.55 11.36 -10.23
N GLN A 175 -23.19 11.05 -11.37
CA GLN A 175 -24.61 11.36 -11.60
C GLN A 175 -25.48 10.11 -11.73
N GLY A 176 -24.88 8.91 -11.76
CA GLY A 176 -25.62 7.65 -11.94
C GLY A 176 -26.16 7.45 -13.36
N VAL A 177 -25.77 8.28 -14.33
CA VAL A 177 -26.26 8.21 -15.70
C VAL A 177 -25.60 7.03 -16.41
N LYS A 178 -26.40 6.03 -16.77
CA LYS A 178 -25.93 4.82 -17.44
C LYS A 178 -25.89 5.03 -18.95
N PRO A 179 -24.77 4.73 -19.64
CA PRO A 179 -24.73 4.77 -21.08
C PRO A 179 -25.57 3.65 -21.69
N THR A 180 -26.42 3.98 -22.67
CA THR A 180 -27.18 3.01 -23.47
C THR A 180 -26.45 2.77 -24.78
N VAL A 181 -25.47 1.87 -24.75
CA VAL A 181 -24.66 1.51 -25.91
C VAL A 181 -24.61 -0.01 -26.11
N ALA A 182 -24.40 -0.42 -27.36
CA ALA A 182 -24.22 -1.82 -27.72
C ALA A 182 -22.92 -2.39 -27.11
N SER A 183 -22.87 -3.71 -26.99
CA SER A 183 -21.67 -4.41 -26.54
C SER A 183 -20.55 -4.28 -27.57
N CYS A 184 -19.32 -4.21 -27.09
CA CYS A 184 -18.09 -4.16 -27.88
C CYS A 184 -16.99 -4.95 -27.15
N ASP A 185 -15.86 -5.17 -27.83
CA ASP A 185 -14.67 -5.70 -27.19
C ASP A 185 -14.16 -4.74 -26.11
N ASN A 186 -13.94 -5.27 -24.91
CA ASN A 186 -13.61 -4.46 -23.74
C ASN A 186 -12.65 -5.20 -22.79
N PRO A 187 -11.90 -4.47 -21.93
CA PRO A 187 -10.90 -5.05 -21.03
C PRO A 187 -11.45 -5.41 -19.65
N ILE A 188 -12.77 -5.33 -19.41
CA ILE A 188 -13.31 -5.38 -18.05
C ILE A 188 -12.91 -6.67 -17.31
N ASP A 189 -12.96 -7.81 -17.99
CA ASP A 189 -12.55 -9.10 -17.40
C ASP A 189 -11.02 -9.15 -17.20
N ARG A 190 -10.22 -8.60 -18.12
CA ARG A 190 -8.76 -8.48 -17.96
C ARG A 190 -8.38 -7.59 -16.78
N ASN A 191 -9.09 -6.48 -16.58
CA ASN A 191 -8.90 -5.58 -15.45
C ASN A 191 -9.25 -6.27 -14.13
N LEU A 192 -10.31 -7.08 -14.11
CA LEU A 192 -10.68 -7.90 -12.96
C LEU A 192 -9.60 -8.92 -12.60
N GLU A 193 -9.07 -9.63 -13.59
CA GLU A 193 -7.98 -10.60 -13.40
C GLU A 193 -6.68 -9.94 -12.93
N LEU A 194 -6.32 -8.81 -13.54
CA LEU A 194 -5.15 -8.03 -13.17
C LEU A 194 -5.23 -7.55 -11.71
N GLY A 195 -6.36 -6.97 -11.32
CA GLY A 195 -6.58 -6.51 -9.94
C GLY A 195 -6.45 -7.64 -8.93
N LYS A 196 -7.01 -8.82 -9.23
CA LYS A 196 -6.85 -10.03 -8.40
C LYS A 196 -5.39 -10.47 -8.30
N LYS A 197 -4.68 -10.54 -9.43
CA LYS A 197 -3.26 -10.92 -9.50
C LYS A 197 -2.37 -9.98 -8.67
N LEU A 198 -2.69 -8.69 -8.66
CA LEU A 198 -1.96 -7.66 -7.91
C LEU A 198 -2.42 -7.55 -6.43
N GLY A 199 -3.38 -8.36 -6.00
CA GLY A 199 -3.89 -8.37 -4.63
C GLY A 199 -4.76 -7.16 -4.28
N PHE A 200 -5.43 -6.54 -5.25
CA PHE A 200 -6.32 -5.41 -5.03
C PHE A 200 -7.68 -5.90 -4.53
N ASN A 201 -7.84 -5.93 -3.21
CA ASN A 201 -9.04 -6.42 -2.53
C ASN A 201 -10.12 -5.34 -2.33
N GLY A 202 -9.88 -4.10 -2.78
CA GLY A 202 -10.81 -2.99 -2.59
C GLY A 202 -10.61 -1.88 -3.60
N THR A 203 -11.66 -1.07 -3.75
CA THR A 203 -11.67 0.12 -4.60
C THR A 203 -12.08 1.36 -3.80
N PRO A 204 -11.49 2.54 -4.07
CA PRO A 204 -10.46 2.74 -5.09
C PRO A 204 -9.09 2.24 -4.61
N THR A 205 -8.27 1.78 -5.55
CA THR A 205 -6.83 1.58 -5.32
C THR A 205 -6.07 2.51 -6.27
N LEU A 206 -5.26 3.38 -5.72
CA LEU A 206 -4.43 4.36 -6.44
C LEU A 206 -3.01 3.80 -6.54
N ILE A 207 -2.39 3.96 -7.70
CA ILE A 207 -1.01 3.56 -7.97
C ILE A 207 -0.30 4.75 -8.59
N PHE A 208 0.82 5.13 -8.00
CA PHE A 208 1.69 6.22 -8.45
C PHE A 208 2.72 5.69 -9.46
N ALA A 209 3.31 6.58 -10.27
CA ALA A 209 4.24 6.22 -11.35
C ALA A 209 5.43 5.32 -10.93
N ASN A 210 5.89 5.42 -9.68
CA ASN A 210 6.95 4.56 -9.14
C ASN A 210 6.45 3.20 -8.63
N GLY A 211 5.16 2.90 -8.77
CA GLY A 211 4.54 1.66 -8.31
C GLY A 211 3.94 1.71 -6.92
N PHE A 212 4.17 2.78 -6.15
CA PHE A 212 3.59 2.93 -4.80
C PHE A 212 2.07 2.93 -4.89
N LYS A 213 1.40 2.16 -4.02
CA LYS A 213 -0.04 2.01 -4.00
C LYS A 213 -0.68 2.49 -2.70
N LEU A 214 -1.83 3.12 -2.82
CA LEU A 214 -2.70 3.49 -1.70
C LEU A 214 -4.09 2.90 -1.92
N VAL A 215 -4.66 2.31 -0.86
CA VAL A 215 -6.03 1.78 -0.87
C VAL A 215 -6.97 2.77 -0.18
N GLY A 216 -8.15 2.93 -0.78
CA GLY A 216 -9.20 3.82 -0.31
C GLY A 216 -9.16 5.20 -0.96
N ALA A 217 -10.25 5.95 -0.78
CA ALA A 217 -10.33 7.32 -1.28
C ALA A 217 -9.29 8.22 -0.59
N ARG A 218 -8.79 9.22 -1.32
CA ARG A 218 -7.87 10.26 -0.85
C ARG A 218 -8.33 11.61 -1.37
N SER A 219 -8.08 12.66 -0.61
CA SER A 219 -8.27 14.03 -1.09
C SER A 219 -7.23 14.40 -2.14
N ALA A 220 -7.51 15.45 -2.90
CA ALA A 220 -6.53 15.98 -3.87
C ALA A 220 -5.21 16.38 -3.17
N GLU A 221 -5.30 16.96 -1.99
CA GLU A 221 -4.16 17.40 -1.18
C GLU A 221 -3.32 16.20 -0.71
N GLU A 222 -3.94 15.11 -0.28
CA GLU A 222 -3.23 13.88 0.10
C GLU A 222 -2.49 13.27 -1.10
N ILE A 223 -3.10 13.25 -2.28
CA ILE A 223 -2.46 12.73 -3.50
C ILE A 223 -1.26 13.60 -3.89
N GLN A 224 -1.41 14.92 -3.83
CA GLN A 224 -0.32 15.86 -4.11
C GLN A 224 0.83 15.75 -3.11
N ALA A 225 0.52 15.54 -1.83
CA ALA A 225 1.53 15.31 -0.80
C ALA A 225 2.39 14.08 -1.13
N VAL A 226 1.77 13.00 -1.60
CA VAL A 226 2.51 11.78 -2.00
C VAL A 226 3.45 12.06 -3.17
N TRP A 227 3.03 12.80 -4.21
CA TRP A 227 3.95 13.17 -5.30
C TRP A 227 5.15 13.95 -4.79
N LYS A 228 4.91 14.96 -3.94
CA LYS A 228 5.97 15.78 -3.35
C LYS A 228 6.92 14.95 -2.49
N GLU A 229 6.39 14.08 -1.63
CA GLU A 229 7.18 13.26 -0.73
C GLU A 229 8.00 12.21 -1.46
N LEU A 230 7.48 11.66 -2.55
CA LEU A 230 8.13 10.61 -3.33
C LEU A 230 8.98 11.16 -4.50
N GLY A 231 8.93 12.47 -4.76
CA GLY A 231 9.68 13.11 -5.84
C GLY A 231 9.20 12.68 -7.23
N LEU A 232 7.89 12.60 -7.40
CA LEU A 232 7.19 12.19 -8.62
C LEU A 232 6.54 13.36 -9.36
#